data_AF-A0A936TH32-F1
#
_entry.id   AF-A0A936TH32-F1
#
_cell.length_a   1.000
_cell.length_b   1.000
_cell.length_c   1.000
_cell.angle_alpha   90.00
_cell.angle_beta   90.00
_cell.angle_gamma   90.00
#
_symmetry.space_group_name_H-M   'P 1'
#
loop_
_entity.id
_entity.type
_entity.pdbx_description
1 polymer ?
#
loop_
_entity_poly.entity_id
_entity_poly.type
_entity_poly.pdbx_seq_one_letter_code
_entity_poly.pdbx_strand_id
1 'polypeptide(L)'
;MNWFQVVMGVLFLLLALKQWRSRPQPGEEAELPKWMATIDTFTPGKSLGLGALLSGVNPKNLALTAAAAASVAQAGLSDADSAITMAVFVVIGSLTVAGPVLFYLVASERAAGPLGSIKDFMSAHNSAIMMILLLVLGAKLLGQGVGALGG
;
A
#
# COMPACT_ATOMS: atom_id res chain seq x y z
N MET A 1 6.54 25.32 -2.78
CA MET A 1 7.43 24.35 -2.09
C MET A 1 6.70 23.68 -0.93
N ASN A 2 6.33 22.41 -1.05
CA ASN A 2 5.75 21.68 0.08
C ASN A 2 6.87 20.98 0.88
N TRP A 3 7.42 21.66 1.88
CA TRP A 3 8.59 21.18 2.65
C TRP A 3 8.35 19.82 3.30
N PHE A 4 7.11 19.52 3.71
CA PHE A 4 6.73 18.22 4.26
C PHE A 4 6.96 17.07 3.25
N GLN A 5 6.51 17.25 1.99
CA GLN A 5 6.71 16.25 0.93
C GLN A 5 8.19 16.07 0.60
N VAL A 6 8.97 17.16 0.61
CA VAL A 6 10.43 17.10 0.39
C VAL A 6 11.11 16.31 1.49
N VAL A 7 10.86 16.63 2.77
CA VAL A 7 11.46 15.93 3.92
C VAL A 7 11.08 14.44 3.92
N MET A 8 9.80 14.12 3.71
CA MET A 8 9.35 12.73 3.63
C MET A 8 9.98 11.98 2.45
N GLY A 9 10.12 12.65 1.31
CA GLY A 9 10.75 12.07 0.13
C GLY A 9 12.23 11.76 0.34
N VAL A 10 12.99 12.69 0.93
CA VAL A 10 14.40 12.46 1.33
C VAL A 10 14.49 11.30 2.32
N LEU A 11 13.63 11.28 3.34
CA LEU A 11 13.59 10.22 4.35
C LEU A 11 13.39 8.85 3.70
N PHE A 12 12.43 8.70 2.79
CA PHE A 12 12.20 7.44 2.09
C PHE A 12 13.38 7.02 1.22
N LEU A 13 14.07 7.96 0.55
CA LEU A 13 15.29 7.63 -0.20
C LEU A 13 16.44 7.17 0.71
N LEU A 14 16.62 7.80 1.87
CA LEU A 14 17.63 7.39 2.85
C LEU A 14 17.33 5.99 3.39
N LEU A 15 16.06 5.68 3.65
CA LEU A 15 15.62 4.35 4.07
C LEU A 15 15.83 3.31 2.96
N ALA A 16 15.56 3.65 1.69
CA ALA A 16 15.85 2.78 0.55
C ALA A 16 17.35 2.49 0.43
N LEU A 17 18.20 3.51 0.59
CA LEU A 17 19.66 3.37 0.57
C LEU A 17 20.16 2.50 1.73
N LYS A 18 19.59 2.71 2.94
CA LYS A 18 19.89 1.86 4.10
C LYS A 18 19.51 0.41 3.82
N GLN A 19 18.32 0.17 3.29
CA GLN A 19 17.85 -1.18 2.95
C GLN A 19 18.76 -1.85 1.91
N TRP A 20 19.21 -1.10 0.91
CA TRP A 20 20.16 -1.59 -0.10
C TRP A 20 21.52 -1.97 0.51
N ARG A 21 22.04 -1.13 1.42
CA ARG A 21 23.33 -1.39 2.08
C ARG A 21 23.27 -2.51 3.11
N SER A 22 22.13 -2.71 3.75
CA SER A 22 21.89 -3.79 4.71
C SER A 22 21.36 -5.07 4.06
N ARG A 23 21.44 -5.19 2.73
CA ARG A 23 21.00 -6.39 2.01
C ARG A 23 21.88 -7.58 2.42
N PRO A 24 21.29 -8.71 2.86
CA PRO A 24 22.04 -9.93 3.19
C PRO A 24 22.84 -10.42 1.99
N GLN A 25 24.04 -10.95 2.22
CA GLN A 25 24.89 -11.47 1.16
C GLN A 25 24.30 -12.76 0.56
N PRO A 26 24.67 -13.13 -0.69
CA PRO A 26 24.24 -14.40 -1.26
C PRO A 26 24.63 -15.58 -0.35
N GLY A 27 23.64 -16.24 0.26
CA GLY A 27 23.84 -17.35 1.20
C GLY A 27 23.38 -17.08 2.64
N GLU A 28 23.04 -15.83 3.01
CA GLU A 28 22.38 -15.53 4.28
C GLU A 28 20.86 -15.67 4.14
N GLU A 29 20.21 -16.36 5.08
CA GLU A 29 18.76 -16.42 5.16
C GLU A 29 18.20 -15.03 5.45
N ALA A 30 17.36 -14.52 4.55
CA ALA A 30 16.67 -13.26 4.79
C ALA A 30 15.64 -13.49 5.90
N GLU A 31 15.94 -13.02 7.11
CA GLU A 31 14.99 -13.09 8.22
C GLU A 31 13.67 -12.40 7.83
N LEU A 32 12.58 -13.15 7.92
CA LEU A 32 11.23 -12.65 7.71
C LEU A 32 10.99 -11.44 8.63
N PRO A 33 10.47 -10.30 8.11
CA PRO A 33 10.10 -9.18 8.96
C PRO A 33 9.11 -9.63 10.03
N LYS A 34 9.32 -9.21 11.27
CA LYS A 34 8.47 -9.60 12.42
C LYS A 34 6.97 -9.37 12.17
N TRP A 35 6.61 -8.31 11.43
CA TRP A 35 5.21 -8.04 11.08
C TRP A 35 4.61 -9.10 10.16
N MET A 36 5.39 -9.63 9.21
CA MET A 36 4.95 -10.67 8.27
C MET A 36 4.82 -12.03 8.96
N ALA A 37 5.76 -12.37 9.86
CA ALA A 37 5.68 -13.57 10.69
C ALA A 37 4.42 -13.60 11.57
N THR A 38 3.89 -12.43 11.97
CA THR A 38 2.67 -12.37 12.76
C THR A 38 1.37 -12.46 11.96
N ILE A 39 1.39 -12.26 10.63
CA ILE A 39 0.16 -12.27 9.80
C ILE A 39 -0.55 -13.61 9.86
N ASP A 40 0.19 -14.72 9.93
CA ASP A 40 -0.36 -16.08 9.99
C ASP A 40 -1.18 -16.33 11.27
N THR A 41 -1.00 -15.50 12.28
CA THR A 41 -1.72 -15.59 13.56
C THR A 41 -2.97 -14.71 13.63
N PHE A 42 -3.29 -13.98 12.55
CA PHE A 42 -4.37 -13.00 12.59
C PHE A 42 -5.74 -13.68 12.49
N THR A 43 -6.56 -13.45 13.51
CA THR A 43 -8.00 -13.74 13.46
C THR A 43 -8.73 -12.78 12.50
N PRO A 44 -9.90 -13.15 11.96
CA PRO A 44 -10.69 -12.27 11.07
C PRO A 44 -10.94 -10.86 11.65
N GLY A 45 -11.27 -10.75 12.94
CA GLY A 45 -11.48 -9.45 13.59
C GLY A 45 -10.22 -8.58 13.64
N LYS A 46 -9.06 -9.18 13.92
CA LYS A 46 -7.77 -8.49 13.89
C LYS A 46 -7.41 -8.03 12.48
N SER A 47 -7.67 -8.86 11.48
CA SER A 47 -7.48 -8.51 10.06
C SER A 47 -8.37 -7.34 9.63
N LEU A 48 -9.64 -7.34 10.03
CA LEU A 48 -10.56 -6.22 9.77
C LEU A 48 -10.08 -4.93 10.46
N GLY A 49 -9.73 -5.01 11.75
CA GLY A 49 -9.26 -3.84 12.51
C GLY A 49 -7.97 -3.26 11.95
N LEU A 50 -6.98 -4.10 11.63
CA LEU A 50 -5.74 -3.66 11.00
C LEU A 50 -5.96 -3.13 9.59
N GLY A 51 -6.84 -3.75 8.80
CA GLY A 51 -7.21 -3.26 7.46
C GLY A 51 -7.83 -1.87 7.51
N ALA A 52 -8.78 -1.65 8.43
CA ALA A 52 -9.41 -0.35 8.64
C ALA A 52 -8.39 0.70 9.12
N LEU A 53 -7.55 0.35 10.10
CA LEU A 53 -6.50 1.23 10.61
C LEU A 53 -5.52 1.61 9.50
N LEU A 54 -4.92 0.63 8.84
CA LEU A 54 -3.92 0.85 7.79
C LEU A 54 -4.51 1.57 6.57
N SER A 55 -5.80 1.40 6.27
CA SER A 55 -6.43 2.15 5.17
C SER A 55 -6.69 3.60 5.56
N GLY A 56 -7.14 3.84 6.79
CA GLY A 56 -7.51 5.16 7.30
C GLY A 56 -6.34 6.03 7.74
N VAL A 57 -5.22 5.45 8.18
CA VAL A 57 -4.05 6.23 8.65
C VAL A 57 -2.91 6.27 7.65
N ASN A 58 -3.03 5.60 6.50
CA ASN A 58 -2.01 5.64 5.46
C ASN A 58 -2.08 6.96 4.69
N PRO A 59 -1.05 7.83 4.78
CA PRO A 59 -1.08 9.15 4.17
C PRO A 59 -1.29 9.11 2.65
N LYS A 60 -0.82 8.05 1.98
CA LYS A 60 -1.04 7.84 0.53
C LYS A 60 -2.50 7.59 0.24
N ASN A 61 -3.13 6.68 1.00
CA ASN A 61 -4.54 6.35 0.80
C ASN A 61 -5.41 7.56 1.12
N LEU A 62 -5.15 8.23 2.25
CA LEU A 62 -5.85 9.46 2.62
C LEU A 62 -5.76 10.54 1.54
N ALA A 63 -4.57 10.80 1.00
CA ALA A 63 -4.41 11.78 -0.06
C ALA A 63 -5.18 11.41 -1.33
N LEU A 64 -5.15 10.14 -1.75
CA LEU A 64 -5.89 9.66 -2.92
C LEU A 64 -7.41 9.72 -2.71
N THR A 65 -7.89 9.27 -1.55
CA THR A 65 -9.30 9.32 -1.19
C THR A 65 -9.81 10.75 -1.06
N ALA A 66 -9.03 11.65 -0.46
CA ALA A 66 -9.37 13.07 -0.38
C ALA A 66 -9.43 13.72 -1.77
N ALA A 67 -8.48 13.40 -2.65
CA ALA A 67 -8.50 13.90 -4.03
C ALA A 67 -9.74 13.39 -4.79
N ALA A 68 -10.05 12.10 -4.69
CA ALA A 68 -11.24 11.52 -5.31
C ALA A 68 -12.53 12.15 -4.76
N ALA A 69 -12.65 12.30 -3.44
CA ALA A 69 -13.79 12.93 -2.80
C ALA A 69 -13.94 14.40 -3.23
N ALA A 70 -12.84 15.15 -3.30
CA ALA A 70 -12.86 16.53 -3.80
C ALA A 70 -13.30 16.62 -5.26
N SER A 71 -12.87 15.70 -6.12
CA SER A 71 -13.32 15.62 -7.51
C SER A 71 -14.81 15.34 -7.62
N VAL A 72 -15.35 14.42 -6.81
CA VAL A 72 -16.79 14.13 -6.78
C VAL A 72 -17.59 15.33 -6.26
N ALA A 73 -17.12 16.00 -5.21
CA ALA A 73 -17.79 17.16 -4.63
C ALA A 73 -17.86 18.34 -5.62
N GLN A 74 -16.84 18.52 -6.46
CA GLN A 74 -16.79 19.59 -7.47
C GLN A 74 -17.57 19.26 -8.75
N ALA A 75 -18.06 18.03 -8.91
CA ALA A 75 -18.74 17.59 -10.12
C ALA A 75 -20.19 18.09 -10.26
N GLY A 76 -20.75 18.74 -9.23
CA GLY A 76 -22.13 19.26 -9.27
C GLY A 76 -23.21 18.18 -9.36
N LEU A 77 -22.89 16.98 -8.88
CA LEU A 77 -23.78 15.82 -8.89
C LEU A 77 -24.91 15.97 -7.86
N SER A 78 -26.02 15.26 -8.08
CA SER A 78 -27.03 15.05 -7.05
C SER A 78 -26.46 14.19 -5.91
N ASP A 79 -27.03 14.27 -4.71
CA ASP A 79 -26.58 13.46 -3.56
C ASP A 79 -26.58 11.96 -3.87
N ALA A 80 -27.56 11.48 -4.64
CA ALA A 80 -27.66 10.09 -5.06
C ALA A 80 -26.51 9.70 -6.02
N ASP A 81 -26.21 10.54 -7.01
CA ASP A 81 -25.14 10.29 -7.98
C ASP A 81 -23.75 10.37 -7.33
N SER A 82 -23.55 11.30 -6.38
CA SER A 82 -22.33 11.34 -5.56
C SER A 82 -22.16 10.06 -4.74
N ALA A 83 -23.23 9.56 -4.11
CA ALA A 83 -23.20 8.32 -3.35
C ALA A 83 -22.85 7.11 -4.23
N ILE A 84 -23.46 7.01 -5.41
CA ILE A 84 -23.16 5.95 -6.39
C ILE A 84 -21.70 6.05 -6.85
N THR A 85 -21.22 7.25 -7.18
CA THR A 85 -19.85 7.47 -7.64
C THR A 85 -18.82 7.05 -6.58
N MET A 86 -19.06 7.42 -5.32
CA MET A 86 -18.24 6.99 -4.20
C MET A 86 -18.28 5.47 -4.00
N ALA A 87 -19.46 4.85 -4.10
CA ALA A 87 -19.59 3.40 -3.99
C ALA A 87 -18.79 2.68 -5.07
N VAL A 88 -18.87 3.14 -6.33
CA VAL A 88 -18.09 2.60 -7.45
C VAL A 88 -16.58 2.77 -7.20
N PHE A 89 -16.16 3.96 -6.75
CA PHE A 89 -14.75 4.21 -6.40
C PHE A 89 -14.25 3.24 -5.31
N VAL A 90 -15.03 3.03 -4.25
CA VAL A 90 -14.70 2.10 -3.17
C VAL A 90 -14.61 0.66 -3.67
N VAL A 91 -15.59 0.22 -4.48
CA VAL A 91 -15.60 -1.14 -5.05
C VAL A 91 -14.34 -1.36 -5.88
N ILE A 92 -14.07 -0.48 -6.85
CA ILE A 92 -12.91 -0.59 -7.74
C ILE A 92 -11.60 -0.57 -6.93
N GLY A 93 -11.46 0.38 -5.99
CA GLY A 93 -10.28 0.50 -5.14
C GLY A 93 -10.05 -0.71 -4.22
N SER A 94 -11.12 -1.44 -3.89
CA SER A 94 -11.06 -2.61 -3.01
C SER A 94 -10.79 -3.92 -3.76
N LEU A 95 -10.98 -3.99 -5.09
CA LEU A 95 -10.87 -5.24 -5.85
C LEU A 95 -9.54 -5.97 -5.66
N THR A 96 -8.43 -5.23 -5.57
CA THR A 96 -7.09 -5.83 -5.44
C THR A 96 -6.86 -6.49 -4.08
N VAL A 97 -7.64 -6.12 -3.06
CA VAL A 97 -7.56 -6.69 -1.72
C VAL A 97 -8.68 -7.71 -1.51
N ALA A 98 -9.91 -7.36 -1.90
CA ALA A 98 -11.08 -8.21 -1.81
C ALA A 98 -10.97 -9.45 -2.71
N GLY A 99 -10.35 -9.34 -3.87
CA GLY A 99 -10.19 -10.44 -4.83
C GLY A 99 -9.53 -11.68 -4.23
N PRO A 100 -8.29 -11.59 -3.70
CA PRO A 100 -7.63 -12.71 -3.04
C PRO A 100 -8.42 -13.29 -1.86
N VAL A 101 -9.07 -12.43 -1.06
CA VAL A 101 -9.89 -12.86 0.08
C VAL A 101 -11.11 -13.64 -0.39
N LEU A 102 -11.87 -13.11 -1.35
CA LEU A 102 -13.04 -13.78 -1.92
C LEU A 102 -12.65 -15.08 -2.62
N PHE A 103 -11.53 -15.11 -3.33
CA PHE A 103 -11.02 -16.33 -3.97
C PHE A 103 -10.72 -17.41 -2.93
N TYR A 104 -10.07 -17.05 -1.81
CA TYR A 104 -9.83 -17.98 -0.71
C TYR A 104 -11.13 -18.46 -0.04
N LEU A 105 -12.11 -17.59 0.13
CA LEU A 105 -13.40 -17.95 0.74
C LEU A 105 -14.25 -18.89 -0.13
N VAL A 106 -14.22 -18.72 -1.45
CA VAL A 106 -15.02 -19.53 -2.39
C VAL A 106 -14.32 -20.84 -2.76
N ALA A 107 -12.99 -20.84 -2.85
CA ALA A 107 -12.22 -21.97 -3.36
C ALA A 107 -10.89 -22.15 -2.60
N SER A 108 -10.97 -22.33 -1.27
CA SER A 108 -9.80 -22.42 -0.38
C SER A 108 -8.73 -23.42 -0.83
N GLU A 109 -9.10 -24.63 -1.24
CA GLU A 109 -8.17 -25.65 -1.74
C GLU A 109 -7.43 -25.22 -3.01
N ARG A 110 -8.13 -24.52 -3.92
CA ARG A 110 -7.54 -23.99 -5.16
C ARG A 110 -6.73 -22.72 -4.93
N ALA A 111 -7.06 -21.98 -3.87
CA ALA A 111 -6.39 -20.73 -3.52
C ALA A 111 -5.11 -20.95 -2.71
N ALA A 112 -5.02 -22.03 -1.94
CA ALA A 112 -3.89 -22.33 -1.06
C ALA A 112 -2.54 -22.37 -1.81
N GLY A 113 -2.49 -23.04 -2.97
CA GLY A 113 -1.27 -23.14 -3.78
C GLY A 113 -0.79 -21.79 -4.32
N PRO A 114 -1.59 -21.07 -5.14
CA PRO A 114 -1.21 -19.78 -5.70
C PRO A 114 -0.95 -18.69 -4.65
N LEU A 115 -1.77 -18.60 -3.59
CA LEU A 115 -1.55 -17.59 -2.54
C LEU A 115 -0.31 -17.93 -1.71
N GLY A 116 -0.04 -19.22 -1.47
CA GLY A 116 1.18 -19.69 -0.81
C GLY A 116 2.43 -19.29 -1.60
N SER A 117 2.47 -19.56 -2.91
CA SER A 117 3.63 -19.21 -3.74
C SER A 117 3.87 -17.70 -3.83
N ILE A 118 2.80 -16.89 -3.85
CA ILE A 118 2.90 -15.43 -3.78
C ILE A 118 3.51 -15.01 -2.44
N LYS A 119 3.03 -15.57 -1.32
CA LYS A 119 3.57 -15.28 0.02
C LYS A 119 5.06 -15.64 0.10
N ASP A 120 5.45 -16.79 -0.43
CA ASP A 120 6.83 -17.26 -0.42
C ASP A 120 7.73 -16.35 -1.26
N PHE A 121 7.28 -15.98 -2.47
CA PHE A 121 7.97 -15.00 -3.31
C PHE A 121 8.13 -13.65 -2.60
N MET A 122 7.05 -13.13 -2.01
CA MET A 122 7.10 -11.86 -1.28
C MET A 122 8.02 -11.93 -0.07
N SER A 123 8.08 -13.07 0.60
CA SER A 123 8.97 -13.31 1.74
C SER A 123 10.44 -13.31 1.29
N ALA A 124 10.77 -14.09 0.25
CA ALA A 124 12.12 -14.19 -0.30
C ALA A 124 12.63 -12.86 -0.87
N HIS A 125 11.73 -12.06 -1.48
CA HIS A 125 12.08 -10.79 -2.12
C HIS A 125 11.71 -9.56 -1.29
N ASN A 126 11.31 -9.73 -0.02
CA ASN A 126 10.80 -8.63 0.81
C ASN A 126 11.74 -7.41 0.84
N SER A 127 13.05 -7.63 0.99
CA SER A 127 14.03 -6.54 1.00
C SER A 127 14.03 -5.73 -0.30
N ALA A 128 13.98 -6.43 -1.45
CA ALA A 128 13.95 -5.78 -2.77
C ALA A 128 12.62 -5.04 -2.99
N ILE A 129 11.49 -5.65 -2.63
CA ILE A 129 10.16 -5.05 -2.72
C ILE A 129 10.12 -3.76 -1.89
N MET A 130 10.53 -3.82 -0.62
CA MET A 130 10.53 -2.65 0.28
C MET A 130 11.46 -1.54 -0.21
N MET A 131 12.64 -1.88 -0.72
CA MET A 131 13.55 -0.90 -1.31
C MET A 131 12.91 -0.20 -2.52
N ILE A 132 12.35 -0.97 -3.46
CA ILE A 132 11.70 -0.41 -4.65
C ILE A 132 10.52 0.48 -4.25
N LEU A 133 9.71 0.05 -3.30
CA LEU A 133 8.58 0.83 -2.78
C LEU A 133 9.06 2.15 -2.17
N LEU A 134 10.06 2.12 -1.29
CA LEU A 134 10.63 3.32 -0.67
C LEU A 134 11.23 4.27 -1.72
N LEU A 135 11.93 3.72 -2.72
CA LEU A 135 12.53 4.50 -3.80
C LEU A 135 11.46 5.20 -4.65
N VAL A 136 10.43 4.48 -5.09
CA VAL A 136 9.32 5.03 -5.88
C VAL A 136 8.54 6.08 -5.08
N LEU A 137 8.22 5.80 -3.81
CA LEU A 137 7.53 6.76 -2.94
C LEU A 137 8.39 8.00 -2.67
N GLY A 138 9.68 7.81 -2.40
CA GLY A 138 10.63 8.90 -2.17
C GLY A 138 10.77 9.81 -3.39
N ALA A 139 11.00 9.23 -4.57
CA ALA A 139 11.07 9.96 -5.83
C ALA A 139 9.77 10.70 -6.16
N LYS A 140 8.61 10.06 -5.97
CA LYS A 140 7.30 10.70 -6.18
C LYS A 140 7.09 11.90 -5.25
N LEU A 141 7.36 11.75 -3.95
CA LEU A 141 7.15 12.83 -2.98
C LEU A 141 8.12 13.98 -3.20
N LEU A 142 9.38 13.70 -3.52
CA LEU A 142 10.35 14.73 -3.91
C LEU A 142 9.90 15.47 -5.16
N GLY A 143 9.48 14.74 -6.21
CA GLY A 143 8.98 15.34 -7.44
C GLY A 143 7.76 16.23 -7.20
N GLN A 144 6.81 15.81 -6.37
CA GLN A 144 5.65 16.63 -5.99
C GLN A 144 6.04 17.86 -5.17
N GLY A 145 6.97 17.72 -4.21
CA GLY A 145 7.42 18.83 -3.36
C GLY A 145 8.19 19.92 -4.11
N VAL A 146 9.04 19.51 -5.08
CA VAL A 146 9.82 20.40 -5.94
C VAL A 146 8.98 20.95 -7.10
N GLY A 147 8.13 20.14 -7.72
CA GLY A 147 7.24 20.56 -8.82
C GLY A 147 6.27 21.67 -8.41
N ALA A 148 5.86 21.71 -7.14
CA ALA A 148 5.10 22.81 -6.53
C ALA A 148 5.88 24.14 -6.38
N LEU A 149 6.98 24.33 -7.13
CA LEU A 149 7.71 25.59 -7.31
C LEU A 149 7.55 26.16 -8.73
N GLY A 150 7.18 25.34 -9.71
CA GLY A 150 7.20 25.69 -11.14
C GLY A 150 5.81 25.83 -11.78
N GLY A 151 4.74 25.80 -10.98
CA GLY A 151 3.35 25.94 -11.40
C GLY A 151 2.56 26.79 -10.42
#